data_AF-A0A835PMJ5-F1
#
_entry.id   AF-A0A835PMJ5-F1
#
_cell.length_a   1.000
_cell.length_b   1.000
_cell.length_c   1.000
_cell.angle_alpha   90.00
_cell.angle_beta   90.00
_cell.angle_gamma   90.00
#
_symmetry.space_group_name_H-M   'P 1'
#
loop_
_entity.id
_entity.type
_entity.pdbx_description
1 polymer ?
#
loop_
_entity_poly.entity_id
_entity_poly.type
_entity_poly.pdbx_seq_one_letter_code
_entity_poly.pdbx_strand_id
1 'polypeptide(L)'
;MAGKREIKRRGKFWQREATSLRQQLHYLQENQRQLMGENINSLGIKELQSMESQLEASLRMIRTKKVSLLHHENLELYKMVNHCRQENMELREKTLLPLSLTSLSATLLLSPPPLAKLGD
;
A
#
# COMPACT_ATOMS: atom_id res chain seq x y z
N MET A 1 -38.56 -2.71 50.94
CA MET A 1 -39.47 -2.78 49.76
C MET A 1 -39.00 -1.97 48.54
N ALA A 2 -38.17 -0.93 48.68
CA ALA A 2 -37.68 -0.13 47.53
C ALA A 2 -36.61 -0.86 46.68
N GLY A 3 -35.58 -1.44 47.29
CA GLY A 3 -34.47 -2.09 46.55
C GLY A 3 -34.89 -3.26 45.64
N LYS A 4 -35.83 -4.11 46.07
CA LYS A 4 -36.37 -5.20 45.22
C LYS A 4 -37.06 -4.67 43.95
N ARG A 5 -37.70 -3.50 44.01
CA ARG A 5 -38.35 -2.88 42.84
C ARG A 5 -37.33 -2.34 41.84
N GLU A 6 -36.23 -1.81 42.34
CA GLU A 6 -35.17 -1.23 41.52
C GLU A 6 -34.35 -2.30 40.78
N ILE A 7 -34.01 -3.40 41.45
CA ILE A 7 -33.37 -4.57 40.81
C ILE A 7 -34.27 -5.12 39.70
N LYS A 8 -35.58 -5.23 39.94
CA LYS A 8 -36.54 -5.67 38.91
C LYS A 8 -36.60 -4.71 37.71
N ARG A 9 -36.50 -3.40 37.93
CA ARG A 9 -36.45 -2.41 36.84
C ARG A 9 -35.16 -2.53 36.02
N ARG A 10 -34.00 -2.62 36.68
CA ARG A 10 -32.71 -2.80 36.01
C ARG A 10 -32.66 -4.11 35.22
N GLY A 11 -33.18 -5.20 35.77
CA GLY A 11 -33.30 -6.47 35.06
C GLY A 11 -34.12 -6.35 33.77
N LYS A 12 -35.28 -5.68 33.82
CA LYS A 12 -36.10 -5.42 32.63
C LYS A 12 -35.41 -4.52 31.61
N PHE A 13 -34.66 -3.52 32.07
CA PHE A 13 -33.88 -2.64 31.20
C PHE A 13 -32.81 -3.43 30.44
N TRP A 14 -31.96 -4.18 31.14
CA TRP A 14 -30.91 -4.98 30.50
C TRP A 14 -31.47 -6.09 29.62
N GLN A 15 -32.64 -6.65 29.95
CA GLN A 15 -33.31 -7.62 29.08
C GLN A 15 -33.75 -7.00 27.75
N ARG A 16 -34.26 -5.77 27.76
CA ARG A 16 -34.59 -5.03 26.54
C ARG A 16 -33.35 -4.70 25.74
N GLU A 17 -32.31 -4.21 26.41
CA GLU A 17 -31.04 -3.86 25.77
C GLU A 17 -30.41 -5.07 25.08
N ALA A 18 -30.32 -6.20 25.78
CA ALA A 18 -29.81 -7.44 25.21
C ALA A 18 -30.65 -7.94 24.03
N THR A 19 -31.96 -7.69 24.03
CA THR A 19 -32.84 -8.06 22.92
C THR A 19 -32.65 -7.14 21.72
N SER A 20 -32.50 -5.84 21.95
CA SER A 20 -32.21 -4.87 20.90
C SER A 20 -30.86 -5.17 20.22
N LEU A 21 -29.81 -5.43 21.01
CA LEU A 21 -28.50 -5.80 20.48
C LEU A 21 -28.54 -7.11 19.68
N ARG A 22 -29.30 -8.11 20.13
CA ARG A 22 -29.49 -9.35 19.36
C ARG A 22 -30.18 -9.10 18.01
N GLN A 23 -31.18 -8.22 17.98
CA GLN A 23 -31.87 -7.86 16.73
C GLN A 23 -30.93 -7.11 15.77
N GLN A 24 -30.14 -6.17 16.29
CA GLN A 24 -29.14 -5.45 15.48
C GLN A 24 -28.09 -6.40 14.90
N LEU A 25 -27.59 -7.36 15.70
CA LEU A 25 -26.65 -8.36 15.23
C LEU A 25 -27.26 -9.22 14.12
N HIS A 26 -28.48 -9.71 14.32
CA HIS A 26 -29.16 -10.51 13.31
C HIS A 26 -29.37 -9.73 12.01
N TYR A 27 -29.78 -8.46 12.11
CA TYR A 27 -29.93 -7.58 10.95
C TYR A 27 -28.60 -7.41 10.19
N LEU A 28 -27.50 -7.15 10.91
CA LEU A 28 -26.17 -7.00 10.31
C LEU A 28 -25.71 -8.29 9.61
N GLN A 29 -25.93 -9.44 10.24
CA GLN A 29 -25.57 -10.74 9.67
C GLN A 29 -26.36 -11.05 8.40
N GLU A 30 -27.67 -10.80 8.39
CA GLU A 30 -28.49 -11.02 7.19
C GLU A 30 -28.11 -10.07 6.07
N ASN A 31 -27.87 -8.79 6.39
CA ASN A 31 -27.42 -7.81 5.41
C ASN A 31 -26.07 -8.21 4.79
N GLN A 32 -25.11 -8.66 5.60
CA GLN A 32 -23.84 -9.19 5.10
C GLN A 32 -24.07 -10.37 4.14
N ARG A 33 -24.97 -11.29 4.48
CA ARG A 33 -25.33 -12.43 3.64
C ARG A 33 -25.89 -11.99 2.28
N GLN A 34 -26.81 -11.03 2.31
CA GLN A 34 -27.44 -10.45 1.12
C GLN A 34 -26.43 -9.73 0.23
N LEU A 35 -25.53 -8.94 0.83
CA LEU A 35 -24.42 -8.30 0.12
C LEU A 35 -23.46 -9.31 -0.52
N MET A 36 -23.35 -10.51 0.05
CA MET A 36 -22.59 -11.64 -0.51
C MET A 36 -23.37 -12.43 -1.58
N GLY A 37 -24.61 -12.04 -1.87
CA GLY A 37 -25.44 -12.68 -2.89
C GLY A 37 -26.23 -13.90 -2.42
N GLU A 38 -26.39 -14.08 -1.11
CA GLU A 38 -27.21 -15.15 -0.53
C GLU A 38 -28.63 -14.65 -0.20
N ASN A 39 -29.63 -15.53 -0.16
CA ASN A 39 -31.03 -15.23 0.19
C ASN A 39 -31.68 -14.05 -0.57
N ILE A 40 -31.18 -13.72 -1.75
CA ILE A 40 -31.61 -12.54 -2.51
C ILE A 40 -33.05 -12.66 -3.05
N ASN A 41 -33.52 -13.89 -3.20
CA ASN A 41 -34.89 -14.22 -3.63
C ASN A 41 -35.99 -13.68 -2.69
N SER A 42 -35.63 -13.32 -1.46
CA SER A 42 -36.56 -12.72 -0.49
C SER A 42 -36.69 -11.19 -0.62
N LEU A 43 -35.84 -10.54 -1.42
CA LEU A 43 -35.81 -9.10 -1.59
C LEU A 43 -36.70 -8.61 -2.74
N GLY A 44 -37.34 -7.46 -2.53
CA GLY A 44 -38.07 -6.76 -3.58
C GLY A 44 -37.13 -6.00 -4.54
N ILE A 45 -37.66 -5.60 -5.71
CA ILE A 45 -36.91 -4.89 -6.75
C ILE A 45 -36.22 -3.62 -6.23
N LYS A 46 -36.88 -2.84 -5.37
CA LYS A 46 -36.30 -1.61 -4.80
C LYS A 46 -35.11 -1.88 -3.88
N GLU A 47 -35.19 -2.95 -3.08
CA GLU A 47 -34.13 -3.35 -2.15
C GLU A 47 -32.93 -3.87 -2.94
N LEU A 48 -33.17 -4.68 -3.97
CA LEU A 48 -32.17 -5.12 -4.94
C LEU A 48 -31.44 -3.94 -5.59
N GLN A 49 -32.19 -2.96 -6.12
CA GLN A 49 -31.60 -1.76 -6.74
C GLN A 49 -30.77 -0.93 -5.77
N SER A 50 -31.23 -0.79 -4.52
CA SER A 50 -30.48 -0.08 -3.48
C SER A 50 -29.16 -0.81 -3.16
N MET A 51 -29.21 -2.13 -3.04
CA MET A 51 -28.05 -2.96 -2.76
C MET A 51 -27.04 -2.91 -3.91
N GLU A 52 -27.51 -3.01 -5.15
CA GLU A 52 -26.69 -2.87 -6.35
C GLU A 52 -26.00 -1.50 -6.39
N SER A 53 -26.75 -0.42 -6.16
CA SER A 53 -26.21 0.94 -6.12
C SER A 53 -25.12 1.11 -5.05
N GLN A 54 -25.33 0.52 -3.87
CA GLN A 54 -24.37 0.56 -2.77
C GLN A 54 -23.09 -0.24 -3.10
N LEU A 55 -23.23 -1.43 -3.67
CA LEU A 55 -22.12 -2.27 -4.09
C LEU A 55 -21.31 -1.59 -5.20
N GLU A 56 -21.98 -1.02 -6.20
CA GLU A 56 -21.34 -0.33 -7.30
C GLU A 56 -20.54 0.89 -6.81
N ALA A 57 -21.14 1.71 -5.94
CA ALA A 57 -20.46 2.85 -5.33
C ALA A 57 -19.22 2.41 -4.52
N SER A 58 -19.36 1.39 -3.69
CA SER A 58 -18.28 0.86 -2.86
C SER A 58 -17.15 0.28 -3.72
N LEU A 59 -17.48 -0.47 -4.78
CA LEU A 59 -16.51 -1.02 -5.71
C LEU A 59 -15.76 0.08 -6.47
N ARG A 60 -16.45 1.12 -6.94
CA ARG A 60 -15.81 2.28 -7.56
C ARG A 60 -14.81 2.92 -6.59
N MET A 61 -15.21 3.17 -5.34
CA MET A 61 -14.33 3.74 -4.33
C MET A 61 -13.09 2.88 -4.07
N ILE A 62 -13.26 1.57 -3.89
CA ILE A 62 -12.16 0.63 -3.65
C ILE A 62 -11.19 0.62 -4.84
N ARG A 63 -11.71 0.55 -6.07
CA ARG A 63 -10.90 0.56 -7.29
C ARG A 63 -10.11 1.85 -7.42
N THR A 64 -10.75 3.00 -7.27
CA THR A 64 -10.09 4.31 -7.34
C THR A 64 -8.97 4.43 -6.31
N LYS A 65 -9.24 4.03 -5.05
CA LYS A 65 -8.23 4.04 -4.00
C LYS A 65 -7.06 3.12 -4.32
N LYS A 66 -7.31 1.90 -4.79
CA LYS A 66 -6.27 0.95 -5.18
C LYS A 66 -5.40 1.48 -6.32
N VAL A 67 -6.01 2.05 -7.35
CA VAL A 67 -5.29 2.65 -8.49
C VAL A 67 -4.42 3.82 -8.03
N SER A 68 -4.97 4.72 -7.20
CA SER A 68 -4.22 5.86 -6.67
C SER A 68 -3.02 5.43 -5.83
N LEU A 69 -3.18 4.43 -4.95
CA LEU A 69 -2.09 3.91 -4.13
C LEU A 69 -1.00 3.25 -4.97
N LEU A 70 -1.39 2.37 -5.91
CA LEU A 70 -0.43 1.71 -6.79
C LEU A 70 0.32 2.70 -7.68
N HIS A 71 -0.38 3.72 -8.19
CA HIS A 71 0.24 4.76 -8.99
C HIS A 71 1.26 5.57 -8.16
N HIS A 72 0.90 5.92 -6.93
CA HIS A 72 1.81 6.61 -6.02
C HIS A 72 3.05 5.77 -5.71
N GLU A 73 2.88 4.50 -5.34
CA GLU A 73 3.99 3.58 -5.06
C GLU A 73 4.90 3.41 -6.28
N ASN A 74 4.32 3.27 -7.46
CA ASN A 74 5.05 3.15 -8.71
C ASN A 74 5.90 4.41 -9.00
N LEU A 75 5.34 5.60 -8.77
CA LEU A 75 6.06 6.87 -8.93
C LEU A 75 7.26 6.97 -7.96
N GLU A 76 7.07 6.59 -6.70
CA GLU A 76 8.15 6.59 -5.70
C GLU A 76 9.27 5.59 -6.08
N LEU A 77 8.90 4.38 -6.52
CA LEU A 77 9.87 3.40 -7.02
C LEU A 77 10.66 3.93 -8.22
N TYR A 78 10.00 4.58 -9.18
CA TYR A 78 10.70 5.20 -10.31
C TYR A 78 11.69 6.27 -9.87
N LYS A 79 11.34 7.12 -8.91
CA LYS A 79 12.25 8.12 -8.35
C LYS A 79 13.47 7.46 -7.70
N MET A 80 13.26 6.43 -6.89
CA MET A 80 14.34 5.69 -6.23
C MET A 80 15.29 5.03 -7.24
N VAL A 81 14.75 4.39 -8.28
CA VAL A 81 15.55 3.78 -9.35
C VAL A 81 16.40 4.84 -10.05
N ASN A 82 15.80 5.98 -10.39
CA ASN A 82 16.52 7.07 -11.05
C ASN A 82 17.63 7.65 -10.16
N HIS A 83 17.36 7.84 -8.87
CA HIS A 83 18.33 8.31 -7.91
C HIS A 83 19.51 7.34 -7.76
N CYS A 84 19.22 6.05 -7.54
CA CYS A 84 20.25 5.00 -7.45
C CYS A 84 21.06 4.88 -8.74
N ARG A 85 20.43 5.04 -9.92
CA ARG A 85 21.13 5.04 -11.21
C ARG A 85 22.09 6.23 -11.32
N GLN A 86 21.67 7.41 -10.87
CA GLN A 86 22.48 8.62 -10.86
C GLN A 86 23.71 8.46 -9.94
N GLU A 87 23.49 8.02 -8.70
CA GLU A 87 24.59 7.76 -7.75
C GLU A 87 25.57 6.71 -8.29
N ASN A 88 25.06 5.62 -8.89
CA ASN A 88 25.92 4.61 -9.51
C ASN A 88 26.75 5.17 -10.67
N MET A 89 26.20 6.09 -11.46
CA MET A 89 26.93 6.74 -12.55
C MET A 89 28.07 7.60 -12.01
N GLU A 90 27.80 8.39 -10.97
CA GLU A 90 28.82 9.23 -10.31
C GLU A 90 29.92 8.41 -9.64
N LEU A 91 29.56 7.29 -9.00
CA LEU A 91 30.54 6.37 -8.43
C LEU A 91 31.40 5.71 -9.51
N ARG A 92 30.81 5.32 -10.65
CA ARG A 92 31.56 4.77 -11.80
C ARG A 92 32.52 5.80 -12.39
N GLU A 93 32.11 7.06 -12.51
CA GLU A 93 33.00 8.14 -12.96
C GLU A 93 34.20 8.28 -12.01
N LYS A 94 33.93 8.37 -10.70
CA LYS A 94 34.96 8.51 -9.66
C LYS A 94 35.90 7.31 -9.55
N THR A 95 35.48 6.12 -9.96
CA THR A 95 36.31 4.89 -9.89
C THR A 95 37.03 4.60 -11.21
N LEU A 96 36.42 4.91 -12.35
CA LEU A 96 36.99 4.65 -13.67
C LEU A 96 38.05 5.69 -14.07
N LEU A 97 37.86 6.97 -13.71
CA LEU A 97 38.84 8.03 -14.02
C LEU A 97 40.19 7.84 -13.30
N PRO A 98 40.26 7.45 -12.02
CA PRO A 98 41.55 7.19 -11.37
C PRO A 98 42.24 5.93 -11.90
N LEU A 99 41.51 4.89 -12.29
CA LEU A 99 42.09 3.68 -12.89
C LEU A 99 42.71 3.95 -14.27
N SER A 100 42.10 4.84 -15.07
CA SER A 100 42.70 5.27 -16.34
C SER A 100 43.91 6.19 -16.14
N LEU A 101 43.86 7.10 -15.15
CA LEU A 101 44.98 8.00 -14.84
C LEU A 101 46.20 7.24 -14.27
N THR A 102 45.96 6.26 -13.40
CA THR A 102 47.02 5.40 -12.83
C THR A 102 47.66 4.49 -13.87
N SER A 103 46.87 3.95 -14.80
CA SER A 103 47.35 3.21 -15.99
C SER A 103 48.25 4.06 -16.90
N LEU A 104 47.82 5.28 -17.23
CA LEU A 104 48.61 6.22 -18.04
C LEU A 104 49.91 6.64 -17.34
N SER A 105 49.84 6.91 -16.03
CA SER A 105 51.01 7.27 -15.22
C SER A 105 52.04 6.14 -15.15
N ALA A 106 51.59 4.89 -14.97
CA ALA A 106 52.45 3.71 -14.95
C ALA A 106 53.16 3.49 -16.31
N THR A 107 52.46 3.78 -17.42
CA THR A 107 53.04 3.68 -18.77
C THR A 107 54.11 4.75 -19.01
N LEU A 108 53.89 5.98 -18.50
CA LEU A 108 54.85 7.08 -18.60
C LEU A 108 56.10 6.87 -17.72
N LEU A 109 55.96 6.19 -16.57
CA LEU A 109 57.08 5.86 -15.68
C LEU A 109 57.93 4.69 -16.20
N LEU A 110 57.34 3.80 -17.00
CA LEU A 110 58.01 2.61 -17.55
C LEU A 110 58.64 2.84 -18.93
N SER A 111 58.43 4.00 -19.57
CA SER A 111 59.19 4.34 -20.77
C SER A 111 60.64 4.66 -20.38
N PRO A 112 61.64 3.91 -20.89
CA PRO A 112 63.04 4.18 -20.59
C PRO A 112 63.41 5.60 -21.07
N PRO A 113 64.22 6.37 -20.31
CA PRO A 113 64.63 7.70 -20.71
C PRO A 113 65.32 7.64 -22.08
N PRO A 114 65.07 8.62 -22.97
CA PRO A 114 65.69 8.62 -24.30
C PRO A 114 67.20 8.60 -24.12
N LEU A 115 67.84 7.57 -24.69
CA LEU A 115 69.28 7.40 -24.68
C LEU A 115 69.90 8.66 -25.29
N ALA A 116 70.45 9.52 -24.45
CA ALA A 116 71.38 10.55 -24.87
C ALA A 116 72.53 9.81 -25.56
N LYS A 117 72.55 9.90 -26.89
CA LYS A 117 73.65 9.40 -27.71
C LYS A 117 74.91 10.09 -27.18
N LEU A 118 75.77 9.32 -26.50
CA LEU A 118 77.16 9.70 -26.29
C LEU A 118 77.72 9.99 -27.68
N GLY A 119 78.19 11.22 -27.88
CA GLY A 119 78.87 11.63 -29.10
C GLY A 119 80.18 10.87 -29.24
N ASP A 120 80.46 10.44 -30.48
CA ASP A 120 81.80 10.23 -30.98
C ASP A 120 82.41 11.58 -31.41
#